data_AF-A0A2M8NHH0-F1
#
_entry.id   AF-A0A2M8NHH0-F1
#
_cell.length_a   1.000
_cell.length_b   1.000
_cell.length_c   1.000
_cell.angle_alpha   90.00
_cell.angle_beta   90.00
_cell.angle_gamma   90.00
#
_symmetry.space_group_name_H-M   'P 1'
#
loop_
_entity.id
_entity.type
_entity.pdbx_description
1 polymer ?
#
loop_
_entity_poly.entity_id
_entity_poly.type
_entity_poly.pdbx_seq_one_letter_code
_entity_poly.pdbx_strand_id
1 'polypeptide(L)'
;MTLKVTLFGGTGQGKTCYTLALLYMMATGIEGLRIEAQDADTATKYLNPWRDFVIGRKWPAPTMGRREDVFTLYYEDQKITEFRWVDYQGGAINVPADESDEAAQLHADIQESNAVIIVADAYTIATRAAIEAEMLTSSTYIYNLLNNYKFKPNLAGEGIGGGITIALVLTKADALPEEFKANNYDELYK
;
A
#
# COMPACT_ATOMS: atom_id res chain seq x y z
N MET A 1 -7.08 -19.65 6.71
CA MET A 1 -7.15 -18.56 5.71
C MET A 1 -5.90 -17.72 5.89
N THR A 2 -5.06 -17.57 4.88
CA THR A 2 -3.83 -16.76 4.97
C THR A 2 -4.19 -15.29 4.79
N LEU A 3 -3.67 -14.41 5.65
CA LEU A 3 -3.97 -12.98 5.57
C LEU A 3 -3.54 -12.42 4.21
N LYS A 4 -4.24 -11.40 3.70
CA LYS A 4 -3.87 -10.71 2.45
C LYS A 4 -3.82 -9.20 2.66
N VAL A 5 -2.71 -8.60 2.23
CA VAL A 5 -2.49 -7.15 2.19
C VAL A 5 -2.33 -6.75 0.73
N THR A 6 -3.18 -5.85 0.25
CA THR A 6 -3.09 -5.32 -1.13
C THR A 6 -2.66 -3.87 -1.11
N LEU A 7 -1.66 -3.53 -1.92
CA LEU A 7 -1.15 -2.18 -2.10
C LEU A 7 -1.42 -1.68 -3.52
N PHE A 8 -2.01 -0.49 -3.63
CA PHE A 8 -2.24 0.17 -4.92
C PHE A 8 -2.21 1.71 -4.80
N GLY A 9 -2.29 2.37 -5.96
CA GLY A 9 -2.23 3.82 -6.11
C GLY A 9 -1.81 4.19 -7.54
N GLY A 10 -1.94 5.45 -7.93
CA GLY A 10 -1.60 5.87 -9.30
C GLY A 10 -0.09 5.88 -9.59
N THR A 11 0.26 6.04 -10.85
CA THR A 11 1.66 6.07 -11.32
C THR A 11 2.40 7.29 -10.76
N GLY A 12 3.66 7.11 -10.36
CA GLY A 12 4.50 8.21 -9.86
C GLY A 12 4.21 8.67 -8.41
N GLN A 13 3.27 8.03 -7.73
CA GLN A 13 2.87 8.38 -6.35
C GLN A 13 3.74 7.74 -5.26
N GLY A 14 4.95 7.25 -5.59
CA GLY A 14 5.91 6.77 -4.58
C GLY A 14 5.70 5.33 -4.06
N LYS A 15 4.72 4.57 -4.57
CA LYS A 15 4.43 3.18 -4.16
C LYS A 15 5.67 2.30 -3.99
N THR A 16 6.44 2.12 -5.05
CA THR A 16 7.59 1.20 -5.03
C THR A 16 8.63 1.62 -3.98
N CYS A 17 8.89 2.93 -3.84
CA CYS A 17 9.80 3.43 -2.81
C CYS A 17 9.27 3.17 -1.39
N TYR A 18 7.98 3.42 -1.18
CA TYR A 18 7.32 3.15 0.10
C TYR A 18 7.35 1.65 0.45
N THR A 19 6.98 0.78 -0.49
CA THR A 19 7.00 -0.69 -0.32
C THR A 19 8.39 -1.18 0.06
N LEU A 20 9.44 -0.71 -0.63
CA LEU A 20 10.81 -1.09 -0.33
C LEU A 20 11.24 -0.67 1.08
N ALA A 21 10.96 0.58 1.45
CA ALA A 21 11.27 1.10 2.78
C ALA A 21 10.53 0.32 3.88
N LEU A 22 9.21 0.11 3.70
CA LEU A 22 8.36 -0.57 4.67
C LEU A 22 8.77 -2.03 4.85
N LEU A 23 8.94 -2.78 3.76
CA LEU A 23 9.37 -4.18 3.83
C LEU A 23 10.76 -4.31 4.43
N TYR A 24 11.67 -3.38 4.14
CA TYR A 24 12.98 -3.33 4.80
C TYR A 24 12.84 -3.14 6.31
N MET A 25 12.06 -2.16 6.76
CA MET A 25 11.87 -1.92 8.21
C MET A 25 11.22 -3.12 8.90
N MET A 26 10.19 -3.71 8.29
CA MET A 26 9.54 -4.91 8.84
C MET A 26 10.47 -6.11 8.87
N ALA A 27 11.37 -6.27 7.89
CA ALA A 27 12.36 -7.36 7.90
C ALA A 27 13.46 -7.13 8.95
N THR A 28 13.83 -5.86 9.19
CA THR A 28 14.82 -5.49 10.21
C THR A 28 14.26 -5.64 11.63
N GLY A 29 12.94 -5.47 11.78
CA GLY A 29 12.20 -5.64 13.02
C GLY A 29 11.79 -4.32 13.66
N ILE A 30 10.57 -4.26 14.20
CA ILE A 30 9.98 -3.11 14.87
C ILE A 30 9.31 -3.62 16.15
N GLU A 31 9.77 -3.17 17.32
CA GLU A 31 9.15 -3.51 18.62
C GLU A 31 8.91 -5.02 18.83
N GLY A 32 9.87 -5.85 18.40
CA GLY A 32 9.79 -7.31 18.48
C GLY A 32 9.06 -7.99 17.32
N LEU A 33 8.32 -7.25 16.49
CA LEU A 33 7.70 -7.77 15.27
C LEU A 33 8.71 -7.78 14.12
N ARG A 34 8.78 -8.87 13.36
CA ARG A 34 9.59 -8.95 12.14
C ARG A 34 8.96 -9.86 11.09
N ILE A 35 9.28 -9.62 9.82
CA ILE A 35 8.86 -10.49 8.72
C ILE A 35 10.04 -11.25 8.12
N GLU A 36 9.77 -12.47 7.65
CA GLU A 36 10.68 -13.22 6.79
C GLU A 36 9.96 -13.59 5.50
N ALA A 37 10.65 -13.44 4.37
CA ALA A 37 10.15 -13.97 3.11
C ALA A 37 10.24 -15.51 3.10
N GLN A 38 9.27 -16.19 2.49
CA GLN A 38 9.31 -17.65 2.37
C GLN A 38 10.39 -18.16 1.40
N ASP A 39 10.80 -17.32 0.44
CA ASP A 39 11.88 -17.63 -0.50
C ASP A 39 13.00 -16.58 -0.45
N ALA A 40 14.22 -17.03 -0.77
CA ALA A 40 15.42 -16.19 -0.74
C ALA A 40 15.42 -15.12 -1.86
N ASP A 41 14.67 -15.34 -2.93
CA ASP A 41 14.60 -14.44 -4.08
C ASP A 41 13.80 -13.18 -3.73
N THR A 42 12.76 -13.31 -2.91
CA THR A 42 11.92 -12.23 -2.41
C THR A 42 12.70 -11.28 -1.51
N ALA A 43 13.55 -11.80 -0.62
CA ALA A 43 14.46 -10.94 0.16
C ALA A 43 15.38 -10.13 -0.77
N THR A 44 15.95 -10.76 -1.79
CA THR A 44 16.81 -10.10 -2.78
C THR A 44 16.06 -9.06 -3.62
N LYS A 45 14.81 -9.35 -3.99
CA LYS A 45 13.90 -8.52 -4.78
C LYS A 45 13.60 -7.17 -4.12
N TYR A 46 13.58 -7.10 -2.79
CA TYR A 46 13.33 -5.87 -2.05
C TYR A 46 14.60 -5.24 -1.45
N LEU A 47 15.55 -6.04 -0.96
CA LEU A 47 16.76 -5.52 -0.32
C LEU A 47 17.72 -4.85 -1.32
N ASN A 48 17.91 -5.42 -2.51
CA ASN A 48 18.83 -4.85 -3.49
C ASN A 48 18.35 -3.49 -4.03
N PRO A 49 17.09 -3.34 -4.49
CA PRO A 49 16.61 -2.02 -4.93
C PRO A 49 16.58 -0.98 -3.80
N TRP A 50 16.29 -1.41 -2.57
CA TRP A 50 16.37 -0.52 -1.40
C TRP A 50 17.81 -0.03 -1.15
N ARG A 51 18.79 -0.95 -1.16
CA ARG A 51 20.21 -0.60 -1.03
C ARG A 51 20.66 0.35 -2.14
N ASP A 52 20.28 0.08 -3.38
CA ASP A 52 20.65 0.91 -4.54
C ASP A 52 20.03 2.31 -4.46
N PHE A 53 18.84 2.43 -3.88
CA PHE A 53 18.24 3.71 -3.57
C PHE A 53 18.98 4.46 -2.46
N VAL A 54 19.19 3.82 -1.30
CA VAL A 54 19.81 4.46 -0.12
C VAL A 54 21.28 4.83 -0.38
N ILE A 55 22.07 3.92 -0.95
CA ILE A 55 23.51 4.10 -1.19
C ILE A 55 23.75 4.74 -2.55
N GLY A 56 23.14 4.17 -3.58
CA GLY A 56 23.37 4.57 -4.97
C GLY A 56 22.58 5.80 -5.41
N ARG A 57 21.64 6.27 -4.59
CA ARG A 57 20.71 7.37 -4.92
C ARG A 57 19.93 7.12 -6.22
N LYS A 58 19.66 5.85 -6.53
CA LYS A 58 18.90 5.43 -7.71
C LYS A 58 17.48 5.11 -7.32
N TRP A 59 16.53 5.90 -7.83
CA TRP A 59 15.11 5.61 -7.63
C TRP A 59 14.75 4.22 -8.18
N PRO A 60 13.94 3.44 -7.45
CA PRO A 60 13.53 2.12 -7.92
C PRO A 60 12.67 2.24 -9.17
N ALA A 61 12.81 1.29 -10.09
CA ALA A 61 11.95 1.20 -11.25
C ALA A 61 10.49 0.96 -10.83
N PRO A 62 9.49 1.47 -11.57
CA PRO A 62 8.08 1.20 -11.28
C PRO A 62 7.78 -0.29 -11.26
N THR A 63 6.83 -0.69 -10.40
CA THR A 63 6.26 -2.04 -10.44
C THR A 63 5.61 -2.29 -11.80
N MET A 64 5.98 -3.40 -12.44
CA MET A 64 5.39 -3.88 -13.69
C MET A 64 4.43 -5.02 -13.37
N GLY A 65 3.17 -4.90 -13.78
CA GLY A 65 2.10 -5.85 -13.50
C GLY A 65 1.75 -6.01 -12.01
N ARG A 66 1.02 -7.08 -11.70
CA ARG A 66 0.72 -7.54 -10.35
C ARG A 66 1.87 -8.39 -9.82
N ARG A 67 2.30 -8.13 -8.59
CA ARG A 67 3.27 -8.95 -7.86
C ARG A 67 2.64 -9.49 -6.59
N GLU A 68 2.90 -10.75 -6.29
CA GLU A 68 2.46 -11.39 -5.06
C GLU A 68 3.64 -12.11 -4.42
N ASP A 69 3.84 -11.86 -3.13
CA ASP A 69 4.92 -12.43 -2.33
C ASP A 69 4.35 -12.87 -0.97
N VAL A 70 4.91 -13.91 -0.36
CA VAL A 70 4.44 -14.48 0.92
C VAL A 70 5.46 -14.23 2.02
N PHE A 71 4.97 -13.68 3.14
CA PHE A 71 5.77 -13.37 4.32
C PHE A 71 5.24 -14.10 5.54
N THR A 72 6.17 -14.51 6.41
CA THR A 72 5.86 -14.99 7.75
C THR A 72 6.11 -13.87 8.74
N LEU A 73 5.12 -13.56 9.58
CA LEU A 73 5.23 -12.61 10.68
C LEU A 73 5.65 -13.35 11.95
N TYR A 74 6.66 -12.82 12.62
CA TYR A 74 7.15 -13.26 13.91
C TYR A 74 6.98 -12.15 14.95
N TYR A 75 6.77 -12.56 16.19
CA TYR A 75 7.01 -11.73 17.37
C TYR A 75 8.13 -12.41 18.16
N GLU A 76 9.24 -11.72 18.34
CA GLU A 76 10.51 -12.31 18.79
C GLU A 76 10.88 -13.49 17.88
N ASP A 77 11.03 -14.69 18.45
CA ASP A 77 11.32 -15.93 17.71
C ASP A 77 10.07 -16.81 17.48
N GLN A 78 8.89 -16.30 17.84
CA GLN A 78 7.64 -17.05 17.71
C GLN A 78 6.90 -16.66 16.44
N LYS A 79 6.62 -17.66 15.58
CA LYS A 79 5.77 -17.49 14.40
C LYS A 79 4.35 -17.13 14.85
N ILE A 80 3.85 -15.99 14.36
CA ILE A 80 2.49 -15.53 14.60
C ILE A 80 1.56 -15.98 13.48
N THR A 81 1.87 -15.62 12.24
CA THR A 81 1.02 -15.93 11.08
C THR A 81 1.79 -15.78 9.77
N GLU A 82 1.15 -16.14 8.66
CA GLU A 82 1.60 -15.84 7.31
C GLU A 82 0.64 -14.86 6.65
N PHE A 83 1.17 -14.02 5.77
CA PHE A 83 0.38 -13.12 4.96
C PHE A 83 0.92 -12.99 3.55
N ARG A 84 0.00 -12.76 2.62
CA ARG A 84 0.28 -12.44 1.22
C ARG A 84 0.36 -10.94 1.07
N TRP A 85 1.39 -10.47 0.39
CA TRP A 85 1.58 -9.09 -0.01
C TRP A 85 1.37 -8.96 -1.52
N VAL A 86 0.37 -8.20 -1.92
CA VAL A 86 0.03 -8.00 -3.33
C VAL A 86 0.30 -6.54 -3.71
N ASP A 87 1.25 -6.31 -4.62
CA ASP A 87 1.63 -4.98 -5.12
C ASP A 87 1.20 -4.83 -6.59
N TYR A 88 0.45 -3.76 -6.88
CA TYR A 88 -0.02 -3.46 -8.23
C TYR A 88 0.77 -2.33 -8.89
N GLN A 89 1.00 -2.51 -10.20
CA GLN A 89 1.48 -1.44 -11.07
C GLN A 89 0.62 -0.17 -10.93
N GLY A 90 1.28 0.98 -11.03
CA GLY A 90 0.59 2.27 -11.02
C GLY A 90 -0.44 2.41 -12.13
N GLY A 91 -1.60 2.95 -11.77
CA GLY A 91 -2.69 3.17 -12.72
C GLY A 91 -3.54 1.93 -13.02
N ALA A 92 -3.26 0.77 -12.42
CA ALA A 92 -4.11 -0.42 -12.54
C ALA A 92 -5.56 -0.17 -12.09
N ILE A 93 -5.78 0.80 -11.20
CA ILE A 93 -7.11 1.23 -10.74
C ILE A 93 -7.88 2.10 -11.74
N ASN A 94 -7.21 2.64 -12.76
CA ASN A 94 -7.84 3.56 -13.72
C ASN A 94 -8.61 2.85 -14.82
N VAL A 95 -8.53 1.51 -14.87
CA VAL A 95 -9.22 0.69 -15.85
C VAL A 95 -10.44 0.05 -15.17
N PRO A 96 -11.65 0.16 -15.73
CA PRO A 96 -12.82 -0.55 -15.23
C PRO A 96 -12.62 -2.06 -15.17
N ALA A 97 -13.21 -2.72 -14.17
CA ALA A 97 -13.05 -4.16 -13.93
C ALA A 97 -13.52 -5.03 -15.12
N ASP A 98 -14.46 -4.55 -15.92
CA ASP A 98 -14.99 -5.22 -17.11
C ASP A 98 -14.19 -4.92 -18.40
N GLU A 99 -13.22 -4.01 -18.34
CA GLU A 99 -12.40 -3.61 -19.49
C GLU A 99 -11.02 -4.30 -19.53
N SER A 100 -10.60 -4.96 -18.45
CA SER A 100 -9.29 -5.66 -18.37
C SER A 100 -9.28 -6.74 -17.30
N ASP A 101 -8.63 -7.88 -17.61
CA ASP A 101 -8.41 -8.98 -16.66
C ASP A 101 -7.59 -8.51 -15.44
N GLU A 102 -6.65 -7.59 -15.63
CA GLU A 102 -5.85 -6.99 -14.55
C GLU A 102 -6.71 -6.14 -13.61
N ALA A 103 -7.68 -5.41 -14.15
CA ALA A 103 -8.63 -4.64 -13.36
C ALA A 103 -9.57 -5.58 -12.58
N ALA A 104 -10.16 -6.59 -13.23
CA ALA A 104 -10.95 -7.61 -12.54
C ALA A 104 -10.17 -8.27 -11.39
N GLN A 105 -8.89 -8.59 -11.62
CA GLN A 105 -8.01 -9.18 -10.62
C GLN A 105 -7.74 -8.23 -9.44
N LEU A 106 -7.46 -6.94 -9.70
CA LEU A 106 -7.33 -5.92 -8.64
C LEU A 106 -8.59 -5.86 -7.78
N HIS A 107 -9.75 -5.86 -8.43
CA HIS A 107 -11.03 -5.81 -7.75
C HIS A 107 -11.26 -7.04 -6.86
N ALA A 108 -10.90 -8.25 -7.33
CA ALA A 108 -10.99 -9.48 -6.56
C ALA A 108 -10.01 -9.48 -5.37
N ASP A 109 -8.76 -9.07 -5.59
CA ASP A 109 -7.75 -9.04 -4.53
C ASP A 109 -8.11 -8.07 -3.41
N ILE A 110 -8.70 -6.92 -3.73
CA ILE A 110 -9.20 -5.97 -2.73
C ILE A 110 -10.35 -6.58 -1.91
N GLN A 111 -11.29 -7.29 -2.54
CA GLN A 111 -12.39 -7.95 -1.81
C GLN A 111 -11.94 -9.04 -0.84
N GLU A 112 -10.88 -9.76 -1.21
CA GLU A 112 -10.32 -10.84 -0.40
C GLU A 112 -9.28 -10.36 0.62
N SER A 113 -8.93 -9.06 0.60
CA SER A 113 -7.89 -8.53 1.47
C SER A 113 -8.37 -8.30 2.90
N ASN A 114 -7.49 -8.56 3.85
CA ASN A 114 -7.67 -8.17 5.26
C ASN A 114 -7.19 -6.75 5.51
N ALA A 115 -6.25 -6.27 4.68
CA ALA A 115 -5.83 -4.88 4.68
C ALA A 115 -5.57 -4.36 3.26
N VAL A 116 -5.88 -3.09 3.04
CA VAL A 116 -5.59 -2.36 1.81
C VAL A 116 -4.77 -1.12 2.14
N ILE A 117 -3.66 -0.96 1.43
CA ILE A 117 -2.80 0.21 1.50
C ILE A 117 -2.97 1.02 0.22
N ILE A 118 -3.45 2.24 0.37
CA ILE A 118 -3.66 3.19 -0.73
C ILE A 118 -2.56 4.23 -0.63
N VAL A 119 -1.69 4.29 -1.63
CA VAL A 119 -0.61 5.28 -1.68
C VAL A 119 -1.03 6.43 -2.56
N ALA A 120 -0.89 7.66 -2.07
CA ALA A 120 -1.19 8.89 -2.79
C ALA A 120 -0.05 9.92 -2.65
N ASP A 121 0.00 10.88 -3.57
CA ASP A 121 0.99 11.94 -3.59
C ASP A 121 0.44 13.21 -2.92
N ALA A 122 0.91 13.50 -1.70
CA ALA A 122 0.46 14.64 -0.91
C ALA A 122 0.76 15.98 -1.60
N TYR A 123 1.92 16.09 -2.24
CA TYR A 123 2.33 17.30 -2.94
C TYR A 123 1.40 17.60 -4.11
N THR A 124 1.08 16.58 -4.90
CA THR A 124 0.14 16.72 -6.02
C THR A 124 -1.25 17.12 -5.53
N ILE A 125 -1.75 16.49 -4.45
CA ILE A 125 -3.06 16.81 -3.86
C ILE A 125 -3.11 18.26 -3.38
N ALA A 126 -2.07 18.73 -2.70
CA ALA A 126 -2.09 20.04 -2.06
C ALA A 126 -1.83 21.21 -3.02
N THR A 127 -1.03 21.01 -4.07
CA THR A 127 -0.48 22.12 -4.87
C THR A 127 -1.04 22.24 -6.28
N ARG A 128 -1.72 21.20 -6.80
CA ARG A 128 -2.31 21.23 -8.14
C ARG A 128 -3.75 21.73 -8.09
N ALA A 129 -4.23 22.22 -9.23
CA ALA A 129 -5.65 22.54 -9.38
C ALA A 129 -6.49 21.27 -9.12
N ALA A 130 -7.65 21.41 -8.46
CA ALA A 130 -8.43 20.27 -7.96
C ALA A 130 -8.67 19.17 -9.02
N ILE A 131 -9.06 19.55 -10.24
CA ILE A 131 -9.29 18.62 -11.35
C ILE A 131 -8.00 17.87 -11.74
N GLU A 132 -6.87 18.57 -11.81
CA GLU A 132 -5.57 17.96 -12.14
C GLU A 132 -5.13 17.01 -11.02
N ALA A 133 -5.29 17.42 -9.76
CA ALA A 133 -5.03 16.57 -8.61
C ALA A 133 -5.86 15.29 -8.67
N GLU A 134 -7.18 15.39 -8.89
CA GLU A 134 -8.08 14.25 -8.98
C GLU A 134 -7.65 13.24 -10.05
N MET A 135 -7.29 13.73 -11.25
CA MET A 135 -6.85 12.89 -12.36
C MET A 135 -5.49 12.22 -12.08
N LEU A 136 -4.55 12.94 -11.45
CA LEU A 136 -3.21 12.40 -11.15
C LEU A 136 -3.21 11.47 -9.94
N THR A 137 -4.13 11.67 -8.99
CA THR A 137 -4.21 10.86 -7.77
C THR A 137 -5.15 9.66 -7.90
N SER A 138 -5.95 9.61 -8.96
CA SER A 138 -7.04 8.64 -9.12
C SER A 138 -8.03 8.68 -7.94
N SER A 139 -8.25 9.86 -7.34
CA SER A 139 -8.99 10.01 -6.08
C SER A 139 -10.46 9.61 -6.24
N THR A 140 -11.08 9.95 -7.38
CA THR A 140 -12.46 9.55 -7.70
C THR A 140 -12.61 8.03 -7.77
N TYR A 141 -11.63 7.36 -8.36
CA TYR A 141 -11.62 5.89 -8.42
C TYR A 141 -11.42 5.29 -7.04
N ILE A 142 -10.48 5.82 -6.25
CA ILE A 142 -10.29 5.42 -4.85
C ILE A 142 -11.61 5.61 -4.08
N TYR A 143 -12.25 6.77 -4.18
CA TYR A 143 -13.51 7.05 -3.49
C TYR A 143 -14.64 6.08 -3.90
N ASN A 144 -14.79 5.83 -5.21
CA ASN A 144 -15.78 4.88 -5.71
C ASN A 144 -15.48 3.47 -5.26
N LEU A 145 -14.20 3.07 -5.29
CA LEU A 145 -13.73 1.80 -4.78
C LEU A 145 -14.11 1.66 -3.30
N LEU A 146 -13.85 2.70 -2.52
CA LEU A 146 -14.15 2.70 -1.10
C LEU A 146 -15.66 2.62 -0.80
N ASN A 147 -16.51 3.23 -1.62
CA ASN A 147 -17.95 3.18 -1.42
C ASN A 147 -18.62 1.92 -1.97
N ASN A 148 -18.07 1.35 -3.04
CA ASN A 148 -18.63 0.16 -3.70
C ASN A 148 -18.26 -1.12 -2.97
N TYR A 149 -17.09 -1.16 -2.34
CA TYR A 149 -16.79 -2.24 -1.43
C TYR A 149 -17.53 -2.00 -0.12
N LYS A 150 -18.46 -2.90 0.20
CA LYS A 150 -18.98 -3.02 1.55
C LYS A 150 -17.82 -3.45 2.44
N PHE A 151 -17.05 -2.49 2.94
CA PHE A 151 -16.35 -2.57 4.22
C PHE A 151 -17.42 -2.91 5.25
N LYS A 152 -17.81 -4.20 5.32
CA LYS A 152 -18.98 -4.61 6.08
C LYS A 152 -18.77 -4.12 7.51
N PRO A 153 -19.69 -3.33 8.08
CA PRO A 153 -19.73 -3.22 9.53
C PRO A 153 -19.95 -4.63 10.05
N ASN A 154 -19.21 -5.02 11.10
CA ASN A 154 -19.42 -6.26 11.83
C ASN A 154 -20.92 -6.48 12.07
N LEU A 155 -21.55 -7.29 11.22
CA LEU A 155 -22.89 -7.79 11.46
C LEU A 155 -22.70 -8.99 12.37
N ALA A 156 -22.89 -8.75 13.67
CA ALA A 156 -23.10 -9.73 14.72
C ALA A 156 -21.91 -10.66 15.06
N GLY A 157 -21.20 -10.33 16.14
CA GLY A 157 -20.82 -11.31 17.16
C GLY A 157 -19.65 -12.27 16.90
N GLU A 158 -19.03 -12.28 15.72
CA GLU A 158 -17.78 -13.01 15.49
C GLU A 158 -16.59 -12.06 15.61
N GLY A 159 -15.47 -12.56 16.15
CA GLY A 159 -14.32 -11.77 16.63
C GLY A 159 -13.57 -10.93 15.57
N ILE A 160 -12.27 -10.71 15.80
CA ILE A 160 -11.37 -9.94 14.92
C ILE A 160 -11.46 -10.49 13.48
N GLY A 161 -12.30 -9.93 12.60
CA GLY A 161 -12.51 -10.56 11.29
C GLY A 161 -13.57 -9.99 10.32
N GLY A 162 -14.48 -9.09 10.70
CA GLY A 162 -15.55 -8.67 9.77
C GLY A 162 -15.28 -7.43 8.91
N GLY A 163 -14.17 -6.72 9.12
CA GLY A 163 -13.79 -5.53 8.35
C GLY A 163 -12.40 -5.65 7.74
N ILE A 164 -12.21 -5.04 6.58
CA ILE A 164 -10.89 -4.86 5.96
C ILE A 164 -10.30 -3.54 6.48
N THR A 165 -9.03 -3.59 6.91
CA THR A 165 -8.31 -2.42 7.40
C THR A 165 -7.84 -1.58 6.21
N ILE A 166 -7.96 -0.26 6.27
CA ILE A 166 -7.51 0.64 5.20
C ILE A 166 -6.46 1.58 5.75
N ALA A 167 -5.31 1.63 5.08
CA ALA A 167 -4.27 2.62 5.34
C ALA A 167 -4.13 3.55 4.12
N LEU A 168 -4.35 4.85 4.32
CA LEU A 168 -4.02 5.87 3.33
C LEU A 168 -2.63 6.42 3.62
N VAL A 169 -1.71 6.24 2.68
CA VAL A 169 -0.31 6.67 2.80
C VAL A 169 -0.08 7.88 1.89
N LEU A 170 0.12 9.04 2.53
CA LEU A 170 0.42 10.29 1.85
C LEU A 170 1.93 10.47 1.69
N THR A 171 2.45 10.13 0.52
CA THR A 171 3.87 10.28 0.18
C THR A 171 4.23 11.72 -0.19
N LYS A 172 5.52 12.05 -0.18
CA LYS A 172 6.07 13.37 -0.55
C LYS A 172 5.58 14.53 0.35
N ALA A 173 5.09 14.21 1.55
CA ALA A 173 4.61 15.22 2.49
C ALA A 173 5.76 16.11 3.01
N ASP A 174 7.00 15.63 2.98
CA ASP A 174 8.23 16.39 3.25
C ASP A 174 8.43 17.55 2.25
N ALA A 175 7.99 17.38 1.00
CA ALA A 175 8.13 18.38 -0.05
C ALA A 175 7.03 19.47 -0.02
N LEU A 176 6.03 19.35 0.88
CA LEU A 176 4.96 20.33 0.98
C LEU A 176 5.48 21.69 1.46
N PRO A 177 4.88 22.81 1.00
CA PRO A 177 5.08 24.11 1.62
C PRO A 177 4.68 24.10 3.11
N GLU A 178 5.35 24.91 3.93
CA GLU A 178 5.16 24.93 5.39
C GLU A 178 3.71 25.23 5.83
N GLU A 179 2.96 26.01 5.03
CA GLU A 179 1.54 26.27 5.28
C GLU A 179 0.68 25.00 5.31
N PHE A 180 1.07 23.94 4.60
CA PHE A 180 0.40 22.64 4.63
C PHE A 180 0.91 21.71 5.73
N LYS A 181 2.04 22.06 6.37
CA LYS A 181 2.64 21.32 7.50
C LYS A 181 2.34 21.95 8.85
N ALA A 182 1.68 23.10 8.88
CA ALA A 182 1.51 23.95 10.07
C ALA A 182 0.85 23.22 11.26
N ASN A 183 0.05 22.18 11.01
CA ASN A 183 -0.58 21.36 12.05
C ASN A 183 0.15 20.02 12.28
N ASN A 184 1.38 19.87 11.79
CA ASN A 184 2.29 18.73 11.99
C ASN A 184 1.65 17.33 12.05
N TYR A 185 0.71 17.04 11.14
CA TYR A 185 0.01 15.76 11.12
C TYR A 185 -0.71 15.41 12.43
N ASP A 186 -1.18 16.43 13.18
CA ASP A 186 -2.07 16.25 14.32
C ASP A 186 -3.15 15.21 13.97
N GLU A 187 -3.43 14.30 14.90
CA GLU A 187 -4.41 13.23 14.71
C GLU A 187 -5.72 13.81 14.14
N LEU A 188 -6.08 13.36 12.93
CA LEU A 188 -7.31 13.81 12.26
C LEU A 188 -8.57 13.44 13.05
N TYR A 189 -8.47 12.45 13.95
CA TYR A 189 -9.51 12.03 14.89
C TYR A 189 -8.89 11.56 16.21
N LYS A 190 -9.46 12.01 17.33
CA LYS A 190 -9.21 11.48 18.69
C LYS A 190 -10.25 10.43 19.06
#